data_AF-A0A3B8P8X5-F1
#
_entry.id   AF-A0A3B8P8X5-F1
#
_cell.length_a   1.000
_cell.length_b   1.000
_cell.length_c   1.000
_cell.angle_alpha   90.00
_cell.angle_beta   90.00
_cell.angle_gamma   90.00
#
_symmetry.space_group_name_H-M   'P 1'
#
loop_
_entity.id
_entity.type
_entity.pdbx_description
1 polymer ?
#
loop_
_entity_poly.entity_id
_entity_poly.type
_entity_poly.pdbx_seq_one_letter_code
_entity_poly.pdbx_strand_id
1 'polypeptide(L)'
;MPHQSNEHLFNHFKEHGIDLAAVDQQLQLVAPGSPNLPLYRDMLLTVLRMAHDDSDRWNAKITLQALRELDHAFRTLQRYRGRRKVTVFGSARTPVEHPMYALARELGAALAHAELM
;
A
#
# COMPACT_ATOMS: atom_id res chain seq x y z
N MET A 1 -13.88 4.76 4.94
CA MET A 1 -14.44 5.45 3.76
C MET A 1 -15.18 4.42 2.93
N PRO A 2 -16.45 4.63 2.56
CA PRO A 2 -17.12 3.75 1.59
C PRO A 2 -16.36 3.78 0.26
N HIS A 3 -16.16 2.61 -0.35
CA HIS A 3 -15.56 2.52 -1.68
C HIS A 3 -16.51 3.15 -2.71
N GLN A 4 -16.00 4.09 -3.49
CA GLN A 4 -16.70 4.62 -4.67
C GLN A 4 -16.05 3.98 -5.88
N SER A 5 -16.80 3.14 -6.61
CA SER A 5 -16.27 2.51 -7.82
C SER A 5 -15.92 3.56 -8.86
N ASN A 6 -14.80 3.36 -9.55
CA ASN A 6 -14.38 4.27 -10.61
C ASN A 6 -15.15 4.00 -11.92
N GLU A 7 -16.44 4.35 -11.95
CA GLU A 7 -17.29 4.19 -13.15
C GLU A 7 -16.72 4.90 -14.38
N HIS A 8 -16.02 6.02 -14.17
CA HIS A 8 -15.34 6.75 -15.24
C HIS A 8 -14.28 5.90 -15.95
N LEU A 9 -13.49 5.12 -15.21
CA LEU A 9 -12.50 4.21 -15.79
C LEU A 9 -13.15 3.09 -16.61
N PHE A 10 -14.23 2.52 -16.09
CA PHE A 10 -14.96 1.47 -16.80
C PHE A 10 -15.52 1.98 -18.14
N ASN A 11 -16.15 3.16 -18.12
CA ASN A 11 -16.68 3.79 -19.31
C ASN A 11 -15.58 4.14 -20.31
N HIS A 12 -14.44 4.65 -19.84
CA HIS A 12 -13.28 4.94 -20.68
C HIS A 12 -12.83 3.73 -21.51
N PHE A 13 -12.65 2.55 -20.90
CA PHE A 13 -12.25 1.35 -21.65
C PHE A 13 -13.32 0.88 -22.62
N LYS A 14 -14.60 0.94 -22.21
CA LYS A 14 -15.73 0.55 -23.05
C LYS A 14 -15.84 1.43 -24.30
N GLU A 15 -15.64 2.74 -24.16
CA GLU A 15 -15.64 3.72 -25.26
C GLU A 15 -14.50 3.46 -26.26
N HIS A 16 -13.36 2.96 -25.77
CA HIS A 16 -12.20 2.60 -26.61
C HIS A 16 -12.26 1.13 -27.11
N GLY A 17 -13.37 0.42 -26.91
CA GLY A 17 -13.57 -0.95 -27.38
C GLY A 17 -12.71 -2.01 -26.66
N ILE A 18 -12.18 -1.70 -25.49
CA ILE A 18 -11.35 -2.62 -24.70
C ILE A 18 -12.25 -3.46 -23.79
N ASP A 19 -12.26 -4.78 -24.00
CA ASP A 19 -13.02 -5.72 -23.18
C ASP A 19 -12.31 -6.01 -21.85
N LEU A 20 -13.04 -5.84 -20.74
CA LEU A 20 -12.57 -6.04 -19.38
C LEU A 20 -13.02 -7.39 -18.79
N ALA A 21 -13.78 -8.22 -19.54
CA ALA A 21 -14.28 -9.51 -19.05
C ALA A 21 -13.17 -10.43 -18.55
N ALA A 22 -11.99 -10.41 -19.20
CA ALA A 22 -10.83 -11.18 -18.77
C ALA A 22 -10.31 -10.76 -17.38
N VAL A 23 -10.36 -9.46 -17.05
CA VAL A 23 -9.97 -8.93 -15.72
C VAL A 23 -10.95 -9.45 -14.67
N ASP A 24 -12.24 -9.33 -14.94
CA ASP A 24 -13.29 -9.74 -14.02
C ASP A 24 -13.26 -11.26 -13.78
N GLN A 25 -13.06 -12.05 -14.83
CA GLN A 25 -12.88 -13.49 -14.74
C GLN A 25 -11.63 -13.85 -13.91
N GLN A 26 -10.50 -13.19 -14.15
CA GLN A 26 -9.26 -13.48 -13.42
C GLN A 26 -9.38 -13.14 -11.93
N LEU A 27 -10.02 -12.04 -11.58
CA LEU A 27 -10.28 -11.67 -10.19
C LEU A 27 -11.17 -12.69 -9.48
N GLN A 28 -12.21 -13.18 -10.16
CA GLN A 28 -13.09 -14.21 -9.61
C GLN A 28 -12.35 -15.53 -9.38
N LEU A 29 -11.37 -15.88 -10.22
CA LEU A 29 -10.54 -17.07 -10.04
C LEU A 29 -9.57 -16.93 -8.85
N VAL A 30 -8.95 -15.75 -8.67
CA VAL A 30 -7.92 -15.53 -7.64
C VAL A 30 -8.53 -15.28 -6.26
N ALA A 31 -9.68 -14.60 -6.17
CA ALA A 31 -10.29 -14.18 -4.92
C ALA A 31 -11.82 -14.42 -4.91
N PRO A 32 -12.29 -15.68 -5.08
CA PRO A 32 -13.71 -15.98 -5.18
C PRO A 32 -14.48 -15.53 -3.94
N GLY A 33 -15.55 -14.75 -4.14
CA GLY A 33 -16.42 -14.27 -3.06
C GLY A 33 -15.79 -13.24 -2.12
N SER A 34 -14.60 -12.71 -2.45
CA SER A 34 -13.96 -11.69 -1.64
C SER A 34 -14.76 -10.38 -1.65
N PRO A 35 -15.01 -9.76 -0.49
CA PRO A 35 -15.65 -8.43 -0.43
C PRO A 35 -14.75 -7.34 -1.04
N ASN A 36 -13.47 -7.65 -1.28
CA ASN A 36 -12.50 -6.71 -1.85
C ASN A 36 -12.42 -6.77 -3.38
N LEU A 37 -13.22 -7.61 -4.05
CA LEU A 37 -13.23 -7.69 -5.52
C LEU A 37 -13.34 -6.31 -6.21
N PRO A 38 -14.22 -5.38 -5.78
CA PRO A 38 -14.29 -4.04 -6.37
C PRO A 38 -12.98 -3.25 -6.24
N LEU A 39 -12.27 -3.39 -5.11
CA LEU A 39 -10.99 -2.72 -4.88
C LEU A 39 -9.90 -3.25 -5.81
N TYR A 40 -9.80 -4.58 -5.94
CA TYR A 40 -8.81 -5.20 -6.83
C TYR A 40 -9.09 -4.85 -8.30
N ARG A 41 -10.37 -4.79 -8.67
CA ARG A 41 -10.80 -4.34 -9.99
C ARG A 41 -10.33 -2.93 -10.28
N ASP A 42 -10.62 -1.97 -9.40
CA ASP A 42 -10.24 -0.58 -9.61
C ASP A 42 -8.72 -0.38 -9.62
N MET A 43 -7.96 -1.16 -8.83
CA MET A 43 -6.50 -1.18 -8.91
C MET A 43 -6.00 -1.64 -10.28
N LEU A 44 -6.53 -2.75 -10.81
CA LEU A 44 -6.16 -3.26 -12.13
C LEU A 44 -6.55 -2.31 -13.26
N LEU A 45 -7.76 -1.72 -13.21
CA LEU A 45 -8.20 -0.73 -14.19
C LEU A 45 -7.31 0.52 -14.17
N THR A 46 -6.82 0.93 -13.00
CA THR A 46 -5.89 2.04 -12.89
C THR A 46 -4.57 1.73 -13.60
N VAL A 47 -4.02 0.52 -13.42
CA VAL A 47 -2.80 0.07 -14.13
C VAL A 47 -3.04 -0.05 -15.63
N LEU A 48 -4.19 -0.58 -16.05
CA LEU A 48 -4.55 -0.64 -17.46
C LEU A 48 -4.66 0.75 -18.08
N ARG A 49 -5.12 1.76 -17.33
CA ARG A 49 -5.22 3.12 -17.86
C ARG A 49 -3.82 3.68 -18.09
N MET A 50 -2.92 3.49 -17.13
CA MET A 50 -1.52 3.89 -17.29
C MET A 50 -0.86 3.26 -18.53
N ALA A 51 -1.18 1.98 -18.80
CA ALA A 51 -0.71 1.30 -20.00
C ALA A 51 -1.36 1.83 -21.28
N HIS A 52 -2.67 2.12 -21.26
CA HIS A 52 -3.39 2.70 -22.40
C HIS A 52 -2.86 4.09 -22.76
N ASP A 53 -2.60 4.92 -21.74
CA ASP A 53 -2.06 6.27 -21.89
C ASP A 53 -0.58 6.30 -22.30
N ASP A 54 0.07 5.13 -22.43
CA ASP A 54 1.52 4.97 -22.60
C ASP A 54 2.32 5.85 -21.63
N SER A 55 1.98 5.71 -20.34
CA SER A 55 2.54 6.53 -19.26
C SER A 55 4.07 6.50 -19.29
N ASP A 56 4.68 7.66 -19.03
CA ASP A 56 6.14 7.80 -18.96
C ASP A 56 6.79 6.69 -18.12
N ARG A 57 7.92 6.17 -18.64
CA ARG A 57 8.63 5.02 -18.07
C ARG A 57 8.98 5.24 -16.60
N TRP A 58 9.33 6.46 -16.20
CA TRP A 58 9.68 6.76 -14.82
C TRP A 58 8.46 6.67 -13.90
N ASN A 59 7.33 7.23 -14.31
CA ASN A 59 6.07 7.15 -13.57
C ASN A 59 5.61 5.69 -13.41
N ALA A 60 5.75 4.88 -14.46
CA ALA A 60 5.46 3.44 -14.39
C ALA A 60 6.37 2.71 -13.39
N LYS A 61 7.68 3.02 -13.37
CA LYS A 61 8.63 2.43 -12.42
C LYS A 61 8.35 2.82 -10.97
N ILE A 62 8.06 4.10 -10.69
CA ILE A 62 7.70 4.57 -9.36
C ILE A 62 6.44 3.85 -8.86
N THR A 63 5.41 3.78 -9.71
CA THR A 63 4.14 3.13 -9.34
C THR A 63 4.35 1.64 -9.06
N LEU A 64 5.10 0.94 -9.91
CA LEU A 64 5.44 -0.47 -9.70
C LEU A 64 6.19 -0.69 -8.38
N GLN A 65 7.15 0.18 -8.07
CA GLN A 65 7.92 0.09 -6.83
C GLN A 65 7.03 0.35 -5.60
N ALA A 66 6.19 1.37 -5.64
CA ALA A 66 5.25 1.68 -4.57
C ALA A 66 4.28 0.51 -4.29
N LEU A 67 3.72 -0.11 -5.33
CA LEU A 67 2.84 -1.28 -5.19
C LEU A 67 3.57 -2.46 -4.52
N ARG A 68 4.81 -2.73 -4.93
CA ARG A 68 5.64 -3.80 -4.34
C ARG A 68 5.97 -3.53 -2.87
N GLU A 69 6.35 -2.30 -2.55
CA GLU A 69 6.68 -1.90 -1.18
C GLU A 69 5.46 -1.98 -0.26
N LEU A 70 4.29 -1.55 -0.72
CA LEU A 70 3.04 -1.63 0.05
C LEU A 70 2.61 -3.08 0.29
N ASP A 71 2.59 -3.94 -0.73
CA ASP A 71 2.27 -5.38 -0.54
C ASP A 71 3.24 -6.03 0.46
N HIS A 72 4.54 -5.77 0.29
CA HIS A 72 5.56 -6.30 1.21
C HIS A 72 5.38 -5.79 2.64
N ALA A 73 5.11 -4.49 2.82
CA ALA A 73 4.89 -3.87 4.12
C ALA A 73 3.65 -4.45 4.81
N PHE A 74 2.53 -4.59 4.09
CA PHE A 74 1.30 -5.16 4.65
C PHE A 74 1.51 -6.60 5.12
N ARG A 75 2.16 -7.46 4.31
CA ARG A 75 2.49 -8.84 4.72
C ARG A 75 3.41 -8.86 5.93
N THR A 76 4.43 -8.03 5.94
CA THR A 76 5.42 -7.94 7.02
C THR A 76 4.81 -7.45 8.33
N LEU A 77 3.85 -6.52 8.27
CA LEU A 77 3.19 -5.96 9.45
C LEU A 77 2.00 -6.81 9.92
N GLN A 78 1.44 -7.68 9.07
CA GLN A 78 0.31 -8.54 9.42
C GLN A 78 0.61 -9.44 10.64
N ARG A 79 1.85 -9.96 10.73
CA ARG A 79 2.31 -10.76 11.88
C ARG A 79 2.29 -10.01 13.21
N TYR A 80 2.17 -8.68 13.17
CA TYR A 80 2.14 -7.81 14.36
C TYR A 80 0.78 -7.12 14.56
N ARG A 81 -0.29 -7.52 13.87
CA ARG A 81 -1.60 -6.84 13.91
C ARG A 81 -2.12 -6.61 15.34
N GLY A 82 -1.93 -7.57 16.25
CA GLY A 82 -2.39 -7.50 17.65
C GLY A 82 -1.47 -6.74 18.62
N ARG A 83 -0.29 -6.29 18.18
CA ARG A 83 0.66 -5.55 19.04
C ARG A 83 0.44 -4.05 18.92
N ARG A 84 0.40 -3.36 20.06
CA ARG A 84 0.39 -1.90 20.13
C ARG A 84 1.72 -1.36 19.62
N LYS A 85 1.66 -0.30 18.81
CA LYS A 85 2.82 0.26 18.11
C LYS A 85 3.04 1.71 18.49
N VAL A 86 4.30 2.12 18.64
CA VAL A 86 4.72 3.50 18.86
C VAL A 86 5.75 3.87 17.80
N THR A 87 5.46 4.89 16.99
CA THR A 87 6.44 5.45 16.07
C THR A 87 7.14 6.62 16.73
N VAL A 88 8.47 6.52 16.90
CA VAL A 88 9.29 7.58 17.47
C VAL A 88 10.00 8.33 16.35
N PHE A 89 9.98 9.66 16.41
CA PHE A 89 10.70 10.54 15.48
C PHE A 89 11.79 11.31 16.22
N GLY A 90 12.92 11.54 15.55
CA GLY A 90 14.04 12.27 16.11
C GLY A 90 15.07 12.65 15.04
N SER A 91 15.99 13.54 15.38
CA SER A 91 17.07 13.92 14.47
C SER A 91 18.03 12.76 14.24
N ALA A 92 18.27 12.42 12.97
CA ALA A 92 19.29 11.45 12.56
C ALA A 92 20.73 11.93 12.85
N ARG A 93 20.91 13.18 13.27
CA ARG A 93 22.21 13.84 13.45
C ARG A 93 22.60 14.06 14.91
N THR A 94 21.78 13.64 15.86
CA THR A 94 22.07 13.81 17.29
C THR A 94 23.27 12.93 17.68
N PRO A 95 24.38 13.51 18.18
CA PRO A 95 25.55 12.75 18.65
C PRO A 95 25.20 11.83 19.82
N VAL A 96 25.97 10.75 20.00
CA VAL A 96 25.71 9.75 21.05
C VAL A 96 25.88 10.33 22.46
N GLU A 97 26.74 11.35 22.59
CA GLU A 97 27.04 12.06 23.82
C GLU A 97 25.96 13.11 24.18
N HIS A 98 25.08 13.44 23.24
CA HIS A 98 24.05 14.44 23.46
C HIS A 98 22.98 13.90 24.41
N PRO A 99 22.51 14.66 25.42
CA PRO A 99 21.54 14.18 26.42
C PRO A 99 20.25 13.59 25.81
N MET A 100 19.78 14.15 24.69
CA MET A 100 18.62 13.61 23.96
C MET A 100 18.82 12.17 23.46
N TYR A 101 20.05 11.76 23.14
CA TYR A 101 20.33 10.39 22.72
C TYR A 101 20.14 9.42 23.89
N ALA A 102 20.61 9.79 25.09
CA ALA A 102 20.39 9.01 26.30
C ALA A 102 18.89 8.89 26.62
N LEU A 103 18.15 10.00 26.55
CA LEU A 103 16.69 10.00 26.76
C LEU A 103 15.95 9.11 25.74
N ALA A 104 16.34 9.15 24.47
CA ALA A 104 15.74 8.30 23.44
C ALA A 104 15.98 6.81 23.71
N ARG A 105 17.16 6.45 24.24
CA ARG A 105 17.47 5.07 24.65
C ARG A 105 16.63 4.62 25.84
N GLU A 106 16.49 5.47 26.86
CA GLU A 106 15.67 5.20 28.03
C GLU A 106 14.19 5.04 27.66
N LEU A 107 13.69 5.92 26.79
CA LEU A 107 12.34 5.81 26.24
C LEU A 107 12.15 4.48 25.51
N GLY A 108 13.08 4.10 24.63
CA GLY A 108 13.01 2.83 23.90
C GLY A 108 12.98 1.61 24.84
N ALA A 109 13.80 1.63 25.90
CA ALA A 109 13.78 0.60 26.93
C ALA A 109 12.43 0.56 27.65
N ALA A 110 11.90 1.71 28.09
CA ALA A 110 10.61 1.78 28.79
C ALA A 110 9.44 1.28 27.91
N LEU A 111 9.41 1.63 26.62
CA LEU A 111 8.41 1.15 25.67
C LEU A 111 8.45 -0.38 25.53
N ALA A 112 9.64 -0.96 25.40
CA ALA A 112 9.81 -2.41 25.31
C ALA A 112 9.35 -3.13 26.59
N HIS A 113 9.66 -2.60 27.78
CA HIS A 113 9.17 -3.14 29.05
C HIS A 113 7.64 -3.05 29.18
N ALA A 114 7.01 -2.04 28.56
CA ALA A 114 5.56 -1.89 28.50
C ALA A 114 4.87 -2.73 27.40
N GLU A 115 5.62 -3.66 26.78
CA GLU A 115 5.17 -4.50 25.67
C GLU A 115 4.63 -3.70 24.46
N LEU A 116 5.22 -2.52 24.22
CA LEU A 116 4.99 -1.72 23.03
C LEU A 116 6.05 -2.04 21.98
N MET A 117 5.61 -2.15 20.73
CA MET A 117 6.48 -2.30 19.55
C MET A 117 6.81 -0.95 18.93
#